data_AF-A0A7C1A2V1-F1
#
_entry.id   AF-A0A7C1A2V1-F1
#
_cell.length_a   1.000
_cell.length_b   1.000
_cell.length_c   1.000
_cell.angle_alpha   90.00
_cell.angle_beta   90.00
_cell.angle_gamma   90.00
#
_symmetry.space_group_name_H-M   'P 1'
#
loop_
_entity.id
_entity.type
_entity.pdbx_description
1 polymer ?
#
loop_
_entity_poly.entity_id
_entity_poly.type
_entity_poly.pdbx_seq_one_letter_code
_entity_poly.pdbx_strand_id
1 'polypeptide(L)'
;MRELYHERQRQDKKQLIKELTELRQRIAELENQKQAGETLRESENQYRNLADNSLVGIYKTGLEGRILYVNRALCRILGYKSPENRLRERKRPY
;
A
#
# COMPACT_ATOMS: atom_id res chain seq x y z
N MET A 1 -44.89 -35.89 10.72
CA MET A 1 -44.98 -34.58 10.01
C MET A 1 -44.30 -33.42 10.75
N ARG A 2 -44.56 -33.18 12.06
CA ARG A 2 -43.87 -32.10 12.82
C ARG A 2 -42.35 -32.30 12.99
N GLU A 3 -41.89 -33.54 13.14
CA GLU A 3 -40.47 -33.84 13.35
C GLU A 3 -39.61 -33.54 12.12
N LEU A 4 -40.05 -33.97 10.93
CA LEU A 4 -39.41 -33.63 9.65
C LEU A 4 -39.29 -32.12 9.41
N TYR A 5 -40.28 -31.34 9.88
CA TYR A 5 -40.24 -29.88 9.78
C TYR A 5 -39.18 -29.27 10.72
N HIS A 6 -39.07 -29.77 11.95
CA HIS A 6 -38.06 -29.31 12.91
C HIS A 6 -36.64 -29.71 12.52
N GLU A 7 -36.45 -30.89 11.92
CA GLU A 7 -35.15 -31.32 11.41
C GLU A 7 -34.69 -30.49 10.21
N ARG A 8 -35.59 -30.21 9.26
CA ARG A 8 -35.29 -29.34 8.12
C ARG A 8 -34.91 -27.92 8.57
N GLN A 9 -35.69 -27.33 9.48
CA GLN A 9 -35.38 -26.03 10.09
C GLN A 9 -34.03 -26.02 10.83
N ARG A 10 -33.65 -27.11 11.51
CA ARG A 10 -32.34 -27.25 12.16
C ARG A 10 -31.21 -27.35 11.15
N GLN A 11 -31.40 -28.08 10.05
CA GLN A 11 -30.40 -28.20 8.99
C GLN A 11 -30.20 -26.87 8.26
N ASP A 12 -31.29 -26.19 7.88
CA ASP A 12 -31.24 -24.88 7.21
C ASP A 12 -30.54 -23.84 8.09
N LYS A 13 -30.87 -23.80 9.39
CA LYS A 13 -30.20 -22.88 10.34
C LYS A 13 -28.71 -23.19 10.48
N LYS A 14 -28.32 -24.47 10.54
CA LYS A 14 -26.91 -24.87 10.61
C LYS A 14 -26.14 -24.46 9.35
N GLN A 15 -26.76 -24.64 8.18
CA GLN A 15 -26.18 -24.26 6.90
C GLN A 15 -25.97 -22.74 6.82
N LEU A 16 -26.98 -21.95 7.21
CA LEU A 16 -26.89 -20.49 7.25
C LEU A 16 -25.81 -19.99 8.21
N ILE A 17 -25.67 -20.60 9.39
CA ILE A 17 -24.61 -20.22 10.34
C ILE A 17 -23.22 -20.52 9.77
N LYS A 18 -23.06 -21.64 9.06
CA LYS A 18 -21.80 -22.00 8.42
C LYS A 18 -21.43 -20.97 7.35
N GLU A 19 -22.35 -20.66 6.45
CA GLU A 19 -22.14 -19.65 5.39
C GLU A 19 -21.84 -18.27 5.97
N LEU A 20 -22.57 -17.86 7.01
CA LEU A 20 -22.33 -16.58 7.69
C LEU A 20 -20.93 -16.53 8.31
N THR A 21 -20.45 -17.64 8.86
CA THR A 21 -19.12 -17.73 9.48
C THR A 21 -18.01 -17.66 8.43
N GLU A 22 -18.18 -18.37 7.32
CA GLU A 22 -17.23 -18.33 6.18
C GLU A 22 -17.16 -16.93 5.57
N LEU A 23 -18.31 -16.26 5.38
CA LEU A 23 -18.34 -14.88 4.89
C LEU A 23 -17.66 -13.90 5.85
N ARG A 24 -17.89 -14.03 7.16
CA ARG A 24 -17.23 -13.19 8.16
C ARG A 24 -15.71 -13.35 8.15
N GLN A 25 -15.22 -14.58 8.04
CA GLN A 25 -13.78 -14.83 7.93
C GLN A 25 -13.19 -14.18 6.68
N ARG A 26 -13.88 -14.31 5.54
CA ARG A 26 -13.41 -13.72 4.28
C ARG A 26 -13.42 -12.20 4.30
N ILE A 27 -14.41 -11.58 4.93
CA ILE A 27 -14.45 -10.13 5.13
C ILE A 27 -13.27 -9.68 6.00
N ALA A 28 -13.04 -10.33 7.14
CA ALA A 28 -11.93 -9.98 8.03
C ALA A 28 -10.56 -10.11 7.34
N GLU A 29 -10.38 -11.14 6.50
CA GLU A 29 -9.15 -11.29 5.71
C GLU A 29 -8.94 -10.14 4.72
N LEU A 30 -10.01 -9.73 4.01
CA LEU A 30 -9.96 -8.61 3.07
C LEU A 30 -9.72 -7.26 3.77
N GLU A 31 -10.33 -7.05 4.93
CA GLU A 31 -10.11 -5.86 5.75
C GLU A 31 -8.66 -5.77 6.23
N ASN A 32 -8.09 -6.88 6.71
CA ASN A 32 -6.69 -6.94 7.11
C ASN A 32 -5.75 -6.62 5.93
N GLN A 33 -6.01 -7.17 4.75
CA GLN A 33 -5.22 -6.87 3.55
C GLN A 33 -5.29 -5.38 3.16
N LYS A 34 -6.49 -4.78 3.22
CA LYS A 34 -6.67 -3.34 2.96
C LYS A 34 -5.95 -2.49 3.99
N GLN A 35 -6.12 -2.77 5.28
CA GLN A 35 -5.50 -1.99 6.35
C GLN A 35 -3.98 -2.04 6.27
N ALA A 36 -3.40 -3.21 5.95
CA ALA A 36 -1.96 -3.33 5.73
C ALA A 36 -1.49 -2.48 4.54
N GLY A 37 -2.23 -2.47 3.43
CA GLY A 37 -1.93 -1.65 2.26
C GLY A 37 -2.05 -0.14 2.54
N GLU A 38 -3.09 0.28 3.27
CA GLU A 38 -3.31 1.67 3.64
C GLU A 38 -2.24 2.16 4.62
N THR A 39 -1.91 1.38 5.65
CA THR A 39 -0.87 1.70 6.62
C THR A 39 0.50 1.86 5.94
N LEU A 40 0.82 0.96 4.99
CA LEU A 40 2.04 1.07 4.20
C LEU A 40 2.05 2.34 3.36
N ARG A 41 0.95 2.64 2.66
CA ARG A 41 0.82 3.82 1.81
C ARG A 41 0.91 5.12 2.62
N GLU A 42 0.29 5.18 3.79
CA GLU A 42 0.38 6.32 4.69
C GLU A 42 1.80 6.53 5.19
N SER A 43 2.48 5.45 5.60
CA SER A 43 3.88 5.52 6.04
C SER A 43 4.81 6.00 4.91
N GLU A 44 4.61 5.50 3.69
CA GLU A 44 5.37 5.96 2.52
C GLU A 44 5.11 7.44 2.21
N ASN A 45 3.85 7.88 2.30
CA ASN A 45 3.50 9.29 2.08
C ASN A 45 4.10 10.20 3.15
N GLN A 46 4.06 9.79 4.42
CA GLN A 46 4.70 10.52 5.51
C GLN A 46 6.21 10.61 5.30
N TYR A 47 6.86 9.50 4.94
CA TYR A 47 8.29 9.48 4.63
C TYR A 47 8.63 10.42 3.46
N ARG A 48 7.87 10.36 2.36
CA ARG A 48 8.06 11.27 1.21
C ARG A 48 7.87 12.72 1.61
N ASN A 49 6.83 13.04 2.39
CA ASN A 49 6.57 14.39 2.85
C ASN A 49 7.70 14.93 3.74
N LEU A 50 8.21 14.12 4.67
CA LEU A 50 9.34 14.50 5.51
C LEU A 50 10.60 14.73 4.68
N ALA A 51 10.89 13.84 3.73
CA ALA A 51 12.05 13.98 2.87
C ALA A 51 11.95 15.20 1.94
N ASP A 52 10.79 15.46 1.34
CA ASP A 52 10.57 16.59 0.42
C ASP A 52 10.60 17.96 1.11
N ASN A 53 10.18 18.03 2.37
CA ASN A 53 10.23 19.25 3.17
C ASN A 53 11.53 19.44 3.96
N SER A 54 12.44 18.46 3.92
CA SER A 54 13.74 18.57 4.58
C SER A 54 14.59 19.69 3.96
N LEU A 55 15.36 20.40 4.79
CA LEU A 55 16.31 21.42 4.35
C LEU A 55 17.60 20.82 3.80
N VAL A 56 17.90 19.56 4.13
CA VAL A 56 19.06 18.85 3.60
C VAL A 56 18.70 18.13 2.30
N GLY A 57 19.67 18.03 1.40
CA GLY A 57 19.50 17.28 0.17
C GLY A 57 19.48 15.78 0.44
N ILE A 58 18.38 15.11 0.11
CA ILE A 58 18.20 13.66 0.26
C ILE A 58 18.09 13.04 -1.12
N TYR A 59 18.85 11.98 -1.35
CA TYR A 59 18.71 11.15 -2.55
C TYR A 59 18.86 9.67 -2.19
N LYS A 60 18.25 8.82 -3.02
CA LYS A 60 18.40 7.37 -2.96
C LYS A 60 18.94 6.89 -4.29
N THR A 61 19.90 5.96 -4.27
CA THR A 61 20.40 5.29 -5.48
C THR A 61 20.11 3.80 -5.42
N GLY A 62 20.01 3.17 -6.59
CA GLY A 62 20.09 1.72 -6.73
C GLY A 62 21.54 1.26 -6.65
N LEU A 63 21.74 -0.07 -6.65
CA LEU A 63 23.06 -0.69 -6.57
C LEU A 63 23.95 -0.31 -7.77
N GLU A 64 23.37 -0.03 -8.93
CA GLU A 64 24.05 0.43 -10.14
C GLU A 64 24.35 1.94 -10.14
N GLY A 65 24.16 2.64 -9.01
CA GLY A 65 24.39 4.08 -8.89
C GLY A 65 23.33 4.96 -9.57
N ARG A 66 22.27 4.38 -10.14
CA ARG A 66 21.13 5.15 -10.68
C ARG A 66 20.36 5.78 -9.53
N ILE A 67 20.08 7.07 -9.63
CA ILE A 67 19.25 7.79 -8.65
C ILE A 67 17.79 7.32 -8.81
N LEU A 68 17.22 6.83 -7.73
CA LEU A 68 15.84 6.34 -7.63
C LEU A 68 14.91 7.39 -7.03
N TYR A 69 15.45 8.27 -6.19
CA TYR A 69 14.70 9.34 -5.54
C TYR A 69 15.61 10.53 -5.27
N VAL A 70 15.06 11.73 -5.36
CA VAL A 70 15.70 12.97 -4.96
C VAL A 70 14.64 13.93 -4.41
N ASN A 71 14.93 14.56 -3.28
CA ASN A 71 14.02 15.53 -2.68
C ASN A 71 14.15 16.93 -3.31
N ARG A 72 13.18 17.81 -3.03
CA ARG A 72 13.17 19.19 -3.54
C ARG A 72 14.38 20.00 -3.13
N ALA A 73 14.90 19.83 -1.91
CA ALA A 73 16.07 20.56 -1.45
C ALA A 73 17.32 20.23 -2.28
N LEU A 74 17.58 18.95 -2.56
CA LEU A 74 18.72 18.57 -3.39
C LEU A 74 18.56 19.05 -4.83
N CYS A 75 17.34 19.06 -5.37
CA CYS A 75 17.08 19.67 -6.69
C CYS A 75 17.48 21.14 -6.71
N ARG A 76 17.08 21.92 -5.69
CA ARG A 76 17.47 23.35 -5.58
C ARG A 76 18.98 23.52 -5.46
N ILE A 77 19.63 22.73 -4.61
CA ILE A 77 21.09 22.76 -4.41
C ILE A 77 21.84 22.47 -5.72
N LEU A 78 21.35 21.52 -6.50
CA LEU A 78 21.94 21.12 -7.78
C LEU A 78 21.48 21.97 -8.98
N GLY A 79 20.64 22.99 -8.76
CA GLY A 79 20.15 23.88 -9.81
C GLY A 79 19.02 23.32 -10.69
N TYR A 80 18.42 22.18 -10.33
CA TYR A 80 17.30 21.59 -11.06
C TYR A 80 15.96 22.14 -10.60
N LYS A 81 15.08 22.47 -11.56
CA LYS A 81 13.71 22.96 -11.30
C LYS A 81 12.78 21.91 -10.68
N SER A 82 13.02 20.62 -10.93
CA SER A 82 12.22 19.52 -10.37
C SER A 82 13.03 18.20 -10.25
N PRO A 83 12.62 17.29 -9.35
CA PRO A 83 13.15 15.92 -9.27
C PRO A 83 13.06 15.15 -10.59
N GLU A 84 11.97 15.37 -11.33
CA GLU A 84 11.66 14.67 -12.58
C GLU A 84 12.63 15.05 -13.72
N ASN A 85 13.10 16.29 -13.75
CA ASN A 85 14.08 16.74 -14.75
C ASN A 85 15.42 16.01 -14.60
N ARG A 86 15.89 15.81 -13.37
CA ARG A 86 17.16 15.10 -13.09
C ARG A 86 17.10 13.61 -13.47
N LEU A 87 15.98 12.94 -13.21
CA LEU A 87 15.84 11.50 -13.49
C LEU A 87 15.87 11.19 -15.00
N ARG A 88 15.59 12.18 -15.86
CA ARG A 88 15.60 12.04 -17.32
C ARG A 88 16.98 12.27 -17.95
N GLU A 89 17.83 13.12 -17.39
CA GLU A 89 19.06 13.56 -18.06
C GLU A 89 20.23 12.54 -18.03
N ARG A 90 20.22 11.55 -17.13
CA ARG A 90 21.24 10.47 -17.11
C ARG A 90 20.89 9.24 -17.96
N LYS A 91 19.83 9.27 -18.78
CA LYS A 91 19.52 8.21 -19.76
C LYS A 91 20.49 8.15 -20.95
N ARG A 92 21.57 8.92 -20.98
CA ARG A 92 22.64 8.76 -21.97
C ARG A 92 23.77 7.89 -21.39
N PRO A 93 23.80 6.58 -21.71
CA PRO A 93 25.03 5.81 -21.56
C PRO A 93 26.06 6.33 -22.58
N TYR A 94 27.29 6.53 -22.11
CA TYR A 94 28.48 6.47 -22.96
C TYR A 94 28.97 5.03 -22.95
#